data_AF-A0AAD0SNA2-F1
#
_entry.id   AF-A0AAD0SNA2-F1
#
_cell.length_a   1.000
_cell.length_b   1.000
_cell.length_c   1.000
_cell.angle_alpha   90.00
_cell.angle_beta   90.00
_cell.angle_gamma   90.00
#
_symmetry.space_group_name_H-M   'P 1'
#
loop_
_entity.id
_entity.type
_entity.pdbx_description
1 polymer ?
#
loop_
_entity_poly.entity_id
_entity_poly.type
_entity_poly.pdbx_seq_one_letter_code
_entity_poly.pdbx_strand_id
1 'polypeptide(L)'
;MSQLVATIKKINSVDNLNIVEFDFNGLTLKMMSLDLNDDVKIGKKVELSVKPSNISIAKNLIGEISLSNQIVATIQSLENGQLLTSVILKINDTLLESIITVDSSKRMNLQIGEVVTILIKASNLSIGEVLND
;
A
#
# COMPACT_ATOMS: atom_id res chain seq x y z
N MET A 1 8.86 -9.86 -9.94
CA MET A 1 8.01 -8.79 -9.37
C MET A 1 7.54 -9.31 -8.02
N SER A 2 7.84 -8.60 -6.92
CA SER A 2 7.31 -9.01 -5.62
C SER A 2 5.83 -8.65 -5.55
N GLN A 3 4.98 -9.66 -5.42
CA GLN A 3 3.53 -9.49 -5.37
C GLN A 3 3.11 -9.16 -3.94
N LEU A 4 2.19 -8.21 -3.77
CA LEU A 4 1.61 -7.87 -2.46
C LEU A 4 0.53 -8.90 -2.12
N VAL A 5 0.95 -10.13 -1.79
CA VAL A 5 0.04 -11.25 -1.51
C VAL A 5 -0.50 -11.16 -0.10
N ALA A 6 -1.82 -11.14 0.04
CA ALA A 6 -2.51 -11.03 1.33
C ALA A 6 -3.69 -12.00 1.42
N THR A 7 -4.15 -12.29 2.63
CA THR A 7 -5.34 -13.13 2.87
C THR A 7 -6.54 -12.28 3.26
N ILE A 8 -7.70 -12.50 2.66
CA ILE A 8 -8.92 -11.78 3.03
C ILE A 8 -9.34 -12.19 4.45
N LYS A 9 -9.37 -11.25 5.39
CA LYS A 9 -9.75 -11.48 6.80
C LYS A 9 -11.19 -11.11 7.10
N LYS A 10 -11.68 -10.02 6.50
CA LYS A 10 -13.01 -9.48 6.81
C LYS A 10 -13.57 -8.75 5.60
N ILE A 11 -14.87 -8.89 5.39
CA ILE A 11 -15.63 -8.11 4.41
C ILE A 11 -16.80 -7.48 5.17
N ASN A 12 -16.92 -6.16 5.09
CA ASN A 12 -18.07 -5.42 5.59
C ASN A 12 -18.75 -4.72 4.41
N SER A 13 -20.05 -4.96 4.25
CA SER A 13 -20.82 -4.52 3.10
C SER A 13 -22.09 -3.81 3.54
N VAL A 14 -22.37 -2.66 2.93
CA VAL A 14 -23.64 -1.93 3.05
C VAL A 14 -24.04 -1.49 1.64
N ASP A 15 -25.20 -1.92 1.18
CA ASP A 15 -25.62 -1.80 -0.22
C ASP A 15 -24.54 -2.34 -1.17
N ASN A 16 -24.02 -1.52 -2.09
CA ASN A 16 -22.94 -1.90 -3.00
C ASN A 16 -21.55 -1.46 -2.51
N LEU A 17 -21.44 -0.86 -1.32
CA LEU A 17 -20.16 -0.40 -0.78
C LEU A 17 -19.54 -1.50 0.08
N ASN A 18 -18.27 -1.78 -0.19
CA ASN A 18 -17.51 -2.81 0.51
C ASN A 18 -16.26 -2.21 1.14
N ILE A 19 -16.00 -2.58 2.40
CA ILE A 19 -14.70 -2.46 3.04
C ILE A 19 -14.15 -3.85 3.27
N VAL A 20 -13.02 -4.15 2.62
CA VAL A 20 -12.34 -5.44 2.74
C VAL A 20 -11.06 -5.24 3.53
N GLU A 21 -10.86 -6.08 4.56
CA GLU A 21 -9.64 -6.10 5.34
C GLU A 21 -8.81 -7.34 5.00
N PHE A 22 -7.51 -7.15 4.82
CA PHE A 22 -6.57 -8.20 4.44
C PHE A 22 -5.48 -8.35 5.49
N ASP A 23 -4.99 -9.58 5.64
CA ASP A 23 -3.77 -9.91 6.34
C ASP A 23 -2.58 -9.93 5.40
N PHE A 24 -1.65 -9.02 5.60
CA PHE A 24 -0.37 -9.00 4.90
C PHE A 24 0.75 -9.15 5.93
N ASN A 25 1.23 -10.39 6.12
CA ASN A 25 2.30 -10.69 7.08
C ASN A 25 2.01 -10.15 8.51
N GLY A 26 0.78 -10.28 8.99
CA GLY A 26 0.33 -9.77 10.29
C GLY A 26 -0.08 -8.29 10.29
N LEU A 27 0.12 -7.56 9.18
CA LEU A 27 -0.35 -6.19 9.00
C LEU A 27 -1.77 -6.21 8.41
N THR A 28 -2.66 -5.41 8.99
CA THR A 28 -4.01 -5.23 8.45
C THR A 28 -4.00 -4.16 7.36
N LEU A 29 -4.39 -4.52 6.15
CA LEU A 29 -4.65 -3.59 5.04
C LEU A 29 -6.16 -3.47 4.80
N LYS A 30 -6.60 -2.34 4.26
CA LYS A 30 -7.99 -2.04 3.93
C LYS A 30 -8.14 -1.56 2.49
N MET A 31 -9.11 -2.14 1.79
CA MET A 31 -9.62 -1.69 0.50
C MET A 31 -11.05 -1.19 0.64
N MET A 32 -11.40 -0.20 -0.15
CA MET A 32 -12.78 0.20 -0.42
C MET A 32 -13.12 -0.11 -1.89
N SER A 33 -14.27 -0.73 -2.15
CA SER A 33 -14.76 -0.97 -3.50
C SER A 33 -16.25 -0.71 -3.65
N LEU A 34 -16.66 -0.35 -4.87
CA LEU A 34 -18.03 -0.42 -5.34
C LEU A 34 -18.19 -1.81 -5.97
N ASP A 35 -19.14 -2.58 -5.44
CA ASP A 35 -19.34 -3.99 -5.73
C ASP A 35 -18.10 -4.85 -5.39
N LEU A 36 -18.31 -6.16 -5.36
CA LEU A 36 -17.28 -7.14 -5.09
C LEU A 36 -17.55 -8.39 -5.92
N ASN A 37 -16.50 -8.95 -6.54
CA ASN A 37 -16.63 -10.19 -7.29
C ASN A 37 -16.96 -11.34 -6.32
N ASP A 38 -17.82 -12.26 -6.74
CA ASP A 38 -18.23 -13.45 -5.98
C ASP A 38 -17.04 -14.30 -5.49
N ASP A 39 -15.91 -14.28 -6.18
CA ASP A 39 -14.70 -15.02 -5.80
C ASP A 39 -13.93 -14.39 -4.62
N VAL A 40 -14.26 -13.15 -4.24
CA VAL A 40 -13.64 -12.45 -3.12
C VAL A 40 -14.30 -12.89 -1.81
N LYS A 41 -13.75 -13.96 -1.22
CA LYS A 41 -14.28 -14.58 0.01
C LYS A 41 -13.24 -14.57 1.13
N ILE A 42 -13.71 -14.48 2.38
CA ILE A 42 -12.86 -14.60 3.56
C ILE A 42 -12.05 -15.91 3.50
N GLY A 43 -10.76 -15.82 3.82
CA GLY A 43 -9.81 -16.93 3.78
C GLY A 43 -9.09 -17.11 2.45
N LYS A 44 -9.57 -16.52 1.35
CA LYS A 44 -8.87 -16.56 0.05
C LYS A 44 -7.62 -15.68 0.07
N LYS A 45 -6.58 -16.14 -0.62
CA LYS A 45 -5.40 -15.33 -0.92
C LYS A 45 -5.65 -14.48 -2.15
N VAL A 46 -5.11 -13.28 -2.15
CA VAL A 46 -5.24 -12.32 -3.24
C VAL A 46 -3.90 -11.64 -3.48
N GLU A 47 -3.64 -11.30 -4.73
CA GLU A 47 -2.63 -10.28 -5.05
C GLU A 47 -3.29 -8.91 -4.96
N LEU A 48 -2.77 -8.07 -4.07
CA LEU A 48 -3.16 -6.68 -3.96
C LEU A 48 -2.32 -5.82 -4.91
N SER A 49 -2.91 -4.73 -5.37
CA SER A 49 -2.28 -3.78 -6.28
C SER A 49 -2.54 -2.36 -5.81
N VAL A 50 -1.54 -1.51 -6.00
CA VAL A 50 -1.62 -0.06 -5.76
C VAL A 50 -0.73 0.62 -6.79
N LYS A 51 -1.21 1.70 -7.40
CA LYS A 51 -0.39 2.50 -8.32
C LYS A 51 0.72 3.20 -7.53
N PRO A 52 1.97 3.24 -8.01
CA PRO A 52 3.07 3.92 -7.31
C PRO A 52 2.78 5.38 -6.93
N SER A 53 2.05 6.11 -7.77
CA SER A 53 1.64 7.50 -7.50
C SER A 53 0.61 7.65 -6.38
N ASN A 54 0.02 6.55 -5.91
CA ASN A 54 -0.94 6.53 -4.79
C ASN A 54 -0.31 6.08 -3.47
N ILE A 55 1.01 5.81 -3.46
CA ILE A 55 1.76 5.51 -2.25
C ILE A 55 2.43 6.80 -1.80
N SER A 56 1.91 7.40 -0.72
CA SER A 56 2.55 8.56 -0.09
C SER A 56 3.60 8.12 0.93
N ILE A 57 4.64 8.92 1.14
CA ILE A 57 5.68 8.67 2.14
C ILE A 57 5.55 9.70 3.24
N ALA A 58 5.56 9.25 4.49
CA ALA A 58 5.66 10.09 5.66
C ALA A 58 6.92 9.75 6.46
N LYS A 59 7.57 10.79 6.95
CA LYS A 59 8.73 10.73 7.84
C LYS A 59 8.38 11.55 9.07
N ASN A 60 8.57 10.96 10.25
CA ASN A 60 8.20 11.59 11.53
C ASN A 60 6.72 12.03 11.60
N LEU A 61 5.80 11.17 11.13
CA LEU A 61 4.37 11.47 11.17
C LEU A 61 3.90 11.61 12.64
N ILE A 62 3.20 12.70 12.94
CA ILE A 62 2.56 12.97 14.24
C ILE A 62 1.11 13.34 13.99
N GLY A 63 0.20 12.84 14.82
CA GLY A 63 -1.25 13.09 14.73
C GLY A 63 -2.02 11.99 14.01
N GLU A 64 -3.31 12.24 13.79
CA GLU A 64 -4.23 11.32 13.14
C GLU A 64 -4.45 11.70 11.67
N ILE A 65 -4.53 10.69 10.80
CA ILE A 65 -4.78 10.87 9.36
C ILE A 65 -5.83 9.87 8.87
N SER A 66 -6.50 10.21 7.77
CA SER A 66 -7.58 9.39 7.18
C SER A 66 -7.09 8.29 6.23
N LEU A 67 -5.77 8.09 6.11
CA LEU A 67 -5.20 7.03 5.29
C LEU A 67 -5.14 5.74 6.11
N SER A 68 -6.08 4.83 5.84
CA SER A 68 -6.28 3.61 6.62
C SER A 68 -5.13 2.61 6.54
N ASN A 69 -4.33 2.67 5.48
CA ASN A 69 -3.16 1.81 5.33
C ASN A 69 -1.92 2.62 5.67
N GLN A 70 -1.29 2.28 6.81
CA GLN A 70 -0.06 2.89 7.28
C GLN A 70 0.93 1.76 7.54
N ILE A 71 1.98 1.68 6.74
CA ILE A 71 2.89 0.54 6.75
C ILE A 71 4.31 1.06 6.92
N VAL A 72 5.04 0.53 7.90
CA VAL A 72 6.45 0.85 8.08
C VAL A 72 7.25 0.16 6.97
N ALA A 73 8.10 0.92 6.30
CA ALA A 73 8.94 0.44 5.21
C ALA A 73 10.35 1.01 5.35
N THR A 74 11.33 0.30 4.78
CA THR A 74 12.70 0.80 4.65
C THR A 74 12.96 1.23 3.21
N ILE A 75 13.54 2.41 3.00
CA ILE A 75 13.95 2.86 1.66
C ILE A 75 15.12 2.01 1.19
N GLN A 76 14.92 1.23 0.13
CA GLN A 76 15.96 0.40 -0.46
C GLN A 76 16.71 1.10 -1.59
N SER A 77 16.01 1.91 -2.40
CA SER A 77 16.63 2.78 -3.40
C SER A 77 15.84 4.07 -3.57
N LEU A 78 16.54 5.09 -4.05
CA LEU A 78 16.00 6.43 -4.26
C LEU A 78 16.64 7.00 -5.54
N GLU A 79 15.82 7.30 -6.54
CA GLU A 79 16.27 7.88 -7.80
C GLU A 79 15.54 9.21 -8.06
N ASN A 80 16.25 10.31 -7.87
CA ASN A 80 15.72 11.65 -8.15
C ASN A 80 15.93 11.99 -9.63
N GLY A 81 14.84 12.08 -10.40
CA GLY A 81 14.84 12.64 -11.75
C GLY A 81 14.76 14.17 -11.76
N GLN A 82 14.23 14.72 -12.85
CA GLN A 82 14.03 16.18 -12.97
C GLN A 82 12.79 16.69 -12.23
N LEU A 83 11.68 15.93 -12.28
CA LEU A 83 10.38 16.30 -11.69
C LEU A 83 9.92 15.32 -10.62
N LEU A 84 10.19 14.03 -10.84
CA LEU A 84 9.72 12.93 -10.02
C LEU A 84 10.90 12.13 -9.44
N THR A 85 10.65 11.52 -8.29
CA THR A 85 11.55 10.60 -7.62
C THR A 85 10.89 9.23 -7.56
N SER A 86 11.61 8.20 -8.01
CA SER A 86 11.24 6.81 -7.73
C SER A 86 11.87 6.38 -6.41
N VAL A 87 11.05 5.83 -5.53
CA VAL A 87 11.46 5.31 -4.22
C VAL A 87 11.07 3.85 -4.14
N ILE A 88 12.05 2.95 -4.05
CA ILE A 88 11.80 1.53 -3.78
C ILE A 88 11.79 1.31 -2.27
N LEU A 89 10.68 0.78 -1.79
CA LEU A 89 10.34 0.61 -0.38
C LEU A 89 10.24 -0.87 -0.07
N LYS A 90 10.99 -1.34 0.92
CA LYS A 90 10.98 -2.72 1.39
C LYS A 90 10.07 -2.85 2.61
N ILE A 91 9.12 -3.78 2.55
CA ILE A 91 8.22 -4.18 3.63
C ILE A 91 8.32 -5.69 3.77
N ASN A 92 8.94 -6.15 4.86
CA ASN A 92 9.35 -7.56 4.98
C ASN A 92 10.13 -7.99 3.73
N ASP A 93 9.67 -9.00 2.99
CA ASP A 93 10.29 -9.47 1.74
C ASP A 93 9.61 -8.93 0.47
N THR A 94 8.66 -8.00 0.59
CA THR A 94 7.96 -7.37 -0.53
C THR A 94 8.52 -5.99 -0.83
N LEU A 95 8.68 -5.67 -2.11
CA LEU A 95 9.06 -4.35 -2.60
C LEU A 95 7.84 -3.64 -3.19
N LEU A 96 7.71 -2.35 -2.87
CA LEU A 96 6.77 -1.44 -3.49
C LEU A 96 7.54 -0.23 -4.04
N GLU A 97 7.01 0.36 -5.11
CA GLU A 97 7.52 1.60 -5.65
C GLU A 97 6.57 2.74 -5.30
N SER A 98 7.11 3.86 -4.82
CA SER A 98 6.40 5.13 -4.68
C SER A 98 6.99 6.13 -5.66
N ILE A 99 6.12 6.86 -6.36
CA ILE A 99 6.50 7.99 -7.20
C ILE A 99 6.04 9.27 -6.52
N ILE A 100 6.99 10.10 -6.10
CA ILE A 100 6.75 11.40 -5.46
C ILE A 100 7.43 12.52 -6.26
N THR A 101 7.19 13.78 -5.91
CA THR A 101 7.94 14.89 -6.51
C THR A 101 9.37 14.94 -5.97
N VAL A 102 10.31 15.37 -6.81
CA VAL A 102 11.71 15.61 -6.41
C VAL A 102 11.80 16.60 -5.26
N ASP A 103 10.95 17.63 -5.27
CA ASP A 103 10.87 18.61 -4.19
C ASP A 103 10.46 17.97 -2.86
N SER A 104 9.55 16.99 -2.87
CA SER A 104 9.16 16.27 -1.66
C SER A 104 10.31 15.42 -1.13
N SER A 105 10.98 14.66 -2.00
CA SER A 105 12.15 13.85 -1.66
C SER A 105 13.25 14.69 -1.01
N LYS A 106 13.61 15.82 -1.65
CA LYS A 106 14.63 16.76 -1.16
C LYS A 106 14.22 17.45 0.15
N ARG A 107 12.99 17.96 0.23
CA ARG A 107 12.46 18.63 1.44
C ARG A 107 12.43 17.70 2.65
N MET A 108 12.09 16.43 2.45
CA MET A 108 12.08 15.42 3.52
C MET A 108 13.47 14.85 3.82
N ASN A 109 14.47 15.16 2.98
CA ASN A 109 15.82 14.63 3.04
C ASN A 109 15.81 13.09 3.16
N LEU A 110 15.08 12.42 2.27
CA LEU A 110 14.96 10.95 2.27
C LEU A 110 16.32 10.30 1.97
N GLN A 111 16.66 9.26 2.72
CA GLN A 111 17.93 8.54 2.55
C GLN A 111 17.70 7.03 2.36
N ILE A 112 18.60 6.37 1.62
CA ILE A 112 18.60 4.91 1.54
C ILE A 112 18.90 4.33 2.93
N GLY A 113 18.20 3.26 3.30
CA GLY A 113 18.27 2.63 4.62
C GLY A 113 17.39 3.31 5.68
N GLU A 114 16.75 4.43 5.35
CA GLU A 114 15.86 5.13 6.26
C GLU A 114 14.52 4.38 6.41
N VAL A 115 14.01 4.36 7.65
CA VAL A 115 12.68 3.84 7.96
C VAL A 115 11.65 4.96 7.82
N VAL A 116 10.63 4.72 7.03
CA VAL A 116 9.52 5.64 6.76
C VAL A 116 8.18 4.93 6.91
N THR A 117 7.10 5.69 6.98
CA THR A 117 5.74 5.14 6.91
C THR A 117 5.18 5.41 5.52
N ILE A 118 4.77 4.36 4.82
CA ILE A 118 4.02 4.50 3.58
C ILE A 118 2.53 4.60 3.91
N LEU A 119 1.83 5.49 3.21
CA LEU A 119 0.44 5.81 3.44
C LEU A 119 -0.37 5.57 2.17
N ILE A 120 -1.42 4.75 2.25
CA ILE A 120 -2.30 4.44 1.13
C ILE A 120 -3.76 4.61 1.59
N LYS A 121 -4.53 5.39 0.84
CA LYS A 121 -5.98 5.49 1.09
C LYS A 121 -6.65 4.17 0.70
N ALA A 122 -7.65 3.73 1.46
CA ALA A 122 -8.33 2.44 1.17
C ALA A 122 -8.93 2.37 -0.25
N SER A 123 -9.33 3.50 -0.83
CA SER A 123 -9.84 3.59 -2.20
C SER A 123 -8.77 3.50 -3.30
N ASN A 124 -7.48 3.38 -2.94
CA ASN A 124 -6.37 3.28 -3.89
C ASN A 124 -5.67 1.92 -3.87
N LEU A 125 -6.07 1.04 -2.95
CA LEU A 125 -5.70 -0.37 -2.93
C LEU A 125 -6.78 -1.15 -3.70
N SER A 126 -6.39 -2.12 -4.50
CA SER A 126 -7.32 -2.99 -5.24
C SER A 126 -6.87 -4.44 -5.19
N ILE A 127 -7.81 -5.37 -5.37
CA ILE A 127 -7.49 -6.77 -5.67
C ILE A 127 -7.14 -6.83 -7.16
N GLY A 128 -5.93 -7.27 -7.49
CA GLY A 128 -5.52 -7.55 -8.87
C GLY A 128 -5.98 -8.93 -9.30
N GLU A 129 -5.68 -9.95 -8.49
CA GLU A 129 -6.02 -11.35 -8.76
C GLU A 129 -6.46 -12.05 -7.47
N VAL A 130 -7.47 -12.92 -7.57
CA VAL A 130 -7.78 -13.90 -6.52
C VAL A 130 -7.00 -15.15 -6.80
N LEU A 131 -6.11 -15.53 -5.89
CA LEU A 131 -5.24 -16.69 -6.05
C LEU A 131 -6.05 -17.94 -5.71
N ASN A 132 -6.19 -18.80 -6.71
CA ASN A 132 -6.77 -20.13 -6.54
C ASN A 132 -5.64 -21.09 -6.19
N ASP A 133 -5.71 -21.69 -5.01
CA ASP A 133 -4.89 -22.84 -4.66
C ASP A 133 -5.19 -24.03 -5.59
#